data_AF-A0A3L9ISJ6-F1
#
_entry.id   AF-A0A3L9ISJ6-F1
#
_cell.length_a   1.000
_cell.length_b   1.000
_cell.length_c   1.000
_cell.angle_alpha   90.00
_cell.angle_beta   90.00
_cell.angle_gamma   90.00
#
_symmetry.space_group_name_H-M   'P 1'
#
loop_
_entity.id
_entity.type
_entity.pdbx_description
1 polymer ?
#
loop_
_entity_poly.entity_id
_entity_poly.type
_entity_poly.pdbx_seq_one_letter_code
_entity_poly.pdbx_strand_id
1 'polypeptide(L)'
;LEGLLRLAHPIIPFITETIWQRVKVLCGITADTIMLQPFPQYDASQVDEAALADTEWLKQAIVAVRNIRAEMNIAPGKPLELLLRGCSADAERRVNENRGFLQTLARLESITVLPADDKGPVSVTKIIDGAELLIPMAGLINKEDELARLAKEVAKIEGEISRIENKLANEGFVARAPEAVIAKEREKLEGYAEAKAKLIEQQAVIAAL
;
A
#
# COMPACT_ATOMS: atom_id res chain seq x y z
N LEU A 1 -17.30 -17.71 1.35
CA LEU A 1 -17.96 -17.45 0.03
C LEU A 1 -19.47 -17.61 0.10
N GLU A 2 -20.02 -18.75 0.55
CA GLU A 2 -21.46 -19.01 0.65
C GLU A 2 -22.26 -17.88 1.32
N GLY A 3 -21.88 -17.50 2.56
CA GLY A 3 -22.58 -16.43 3.28
C GLY A 3 -22.54 -15.07 2.57
N LEU A 4 -21.43 -14.74 1.91
CA LEU A 4 -21.31 -13.50 1.12
C LEU A 4 -22.30 -13.47 -0.06
N LEU A 5 -22.54 -14.63 -0.69
CA LEU A 5 -23.52 -14.72 -1.79
C LEU A 5 -24.93 -14.48 -1.26
N ARG A 6 -25.28 -15.01 -0.07
CA ARG A 6 -26.58 -14.74 0.56
C ARG A 6 -26.74 -13.27 0.95
N LEU A 7 -25.70 -12.62 1.47
CA LEU A 7 -25.72 -11.17 1.75
C LEU A 7 -25.94 -10.33 0.48
N ALA A 8 -25.31 -10.71 -0.64
CA ALA A 8 -25.35 -9.94 -1.88
C ALA A 8 -26.58 -10.23 -2.75
N HIS A 9 -27.28 -11.35 -2.53
CA HIS A 9 -28.37 -11.82 -3.39
C HIS A 9 -29.51 -10.81 -3.61
N PRO A 10 -29.96 -10.03 -2.61
CA PRO A 10 -31.01 -9.03 -2.83
C PRO A 10 -30.63 -7.92 -3.84
N ILE A 11 -29.34 -7.72 -4.09
CA ILE A 11 -28.82 -6.66 -4.96
C ILE A 11 -28.45 -7.22 -6.33
N ILE A 12 -27.84 -8.42 -6.38
CA ILE A 12 -27.30 -9.05 -7.59
C ILE A 12 -27.78 -10.51 -7.75
N PRO A 13 -29.10 -10.74 -7.93
CA PRO A 13 -29.72 -12.05 -7.70
C PRO A 13 -29.29 -13.14 -8.69
N PHE A 14 -29.20 -12.83 -9.98
CA PHE A 14 -28.92 -13.84 -11.01
C PHE A 14 -27.51 -14.43 -10.90
N ILE A 15 -26.51 -13.58 -10.66
CA ILE A 15 -25.12 -14.04 -10.57
C ILE A 15 -24.87 -14.76 -9.23
N THR A 16 -25.44 -14.27 -8.14
CA THR A 16 -25.30 -14.91 -6.82
C THR A 16 -25.98 -16.26 -6.80
N GLU A 17 -27.18 -16.41 -7.38
CA GLU A 17 -27.84 -17.71 -7.57
C GLU A 17 -26.93 -18.66 -8.35
N THR A 18 -26.43 -18.23 -9.52
CA THR A 18 -25.59 -19.06 -10.40
C THR A 18 -24.32 -19.56 -9.69
N ILE A 19 -23.65 -18.69 -8.92
CA ILE A 19 -22.44 -19.09 -8.19
C ILE A 19 -22.82 -19.97 -6.99
N TRP A 20 -23.89 -19.62 -6.27
CA TRP A 20 -24.32 -20.34 -5.08
C TRP A 20 -24.73 -21.77 -5.38
N GLN A 21 -25.36 -22.05 -6.53
CA GLN A 21 -25.67 -23.41 -6.98
C GLN A 21 -24.42 -24.32 -7.07
N ARG A 22 -23.24 -23.76 -7.33
CA ARG A 22 -21.98 -24.51 -7.33
C ARG A 22 -21.37 -24.61 -5.93
N VAL A 23 -21.43 -23.53 -5.17
CA VAL A 23 -20.87 -23.45 -3.81
C VAL A 23 -21.66 -24.32 -2.82
N LYS A 24 -23.00 -24.40 -2.96
CA LYS A 24 -23.89 -25.15 -2.06
C LYS A 24 -23.47 -26.63 -1.95
N VAL A 25 -22.97 -27.21 -3.04
CA VAL A 25 -22.49 -28.60 -3.07
C VAL A 25 -21.26 -28.78 -2.18
N LEU A 26 -20.32 -27.83 -2.20
CA LEU A 26 -19.13 -27.85 -1.33
C LEU A 26 -19.47 -27.63 0.14
N CYS A 27 -20.56 -26.93 0.43
CA CYS A 27 -21.07 -26.69 1.78
C CYS A 27 -22.06 -27.75 2.27
N GLY A 28 -22.37 -28.78 1.47
CA GLY A 28 -23.33 -29.82 1.82
C GLY A 28 -24.79 -29.34 1.89
N ILE A 29 -25.12 -28.21 1.25
CA ILE A 29 -26.47 -27.63 1.24
C ILE A 29 -27.27 -28.22 0.07
N THR A 30 -28.45 -28.78 0.37
CA THR A 30 -29.33 -29.42 -0.62
C THR A 30 -30.45 -28.53 -1.13
N ALA A 31 -30.60 -27.32 -0.60
CA ALA A 31 -31.71 -26.44 -0.97
C ALA A 31 -31.65 -25.99 -2.44
N ASP A 32 -32.82 -25.81 -3.05
CA ASP A 32 -32.96 -25.59 -4.49
C ASP A 32 -32.56 -24.19 -4.96
N THR A 33 -32.70 -23.17 -4.11
CA THR A 33 -32.42 -21.76 -4.46
C THR A 33 -31.87 -21.00 -3.26
N ILE A 34 -30.93 -20.08 -3.53
CA ILE A 34 -30.40 -19.16 -2.53
C ILE A 34 -31.48 -18.18 -2.03
N MET A 35 -32.49 -17.87 -2.84
CA MET A 35 -33.54 -16.89 -2.55
C MET A 35 -34.36 -17.25 -1.30
N LEU A 36 -34.50 -18.55 -1.02
CA LEU A 36 -35.25 -19.06 0.14
C LEU A 36 -34.35 -19.38 1.35
N GLN A 37 -33.05 -19.11 1.26
CA GLN A 37 -32.15 -19.37 2.38
C GLN A 37 -32.27 -18.29 3.47
N PRO A 38 -32.10 -18.67 4.75
CA PRO A 38 -32.04 -17.70 5.84
C PRO A 38 -30.96 -16.65 5.58
N PHE A 39 -31.22 -15.41 5.96
CA PHE A 39 -30.21 -14.37 5.91
C PHE A 39 -29.07 -14.69 6.90
N PRO A 40 -27.79 -14.49 6.55
CA PRO A 40 -26.67 -14.69 7.46
C PRO A 40 -26.85 -13.88 8.75
N GLN A 41 -26.63 -14.52 9.89
CA GLN A 41 -26.72 -13.87 11.19
C GLN A 41 -25.33 -13.65 11.75
N TYR A 42 -25.17 -12.52 12.45
CA TYR A 42 -23.96 -12.22 13.19
C TYR A 42 -23.81 -13.20 14.36
N ASP A 43 -22.60 -13.73 14.54
CA ASP A 43 -22.23 -14.62 15.62
C ASP A 43 -21.04 -14.02 16.37
N ALA A 44 -21.30 -13.51 17.58
CA ALA A 44 -20.28 -12.90 18.42
C ALA A 44 -19.18 -13.89 18.83
N SER A 45 -19.47 -15.19 18.85
CA SER A 45 -18.48 -16.21 19.21
C SER A 45 -17.41 -16.44 18.13
N GLN A 46 -17.66 -15.98 16.90
CA GLN A 46 -16.71 -16.04 15.78
C GLN A 46 -15.85 -14.77 15.68
N VAL A 47 -16.06 -13.77 16.54
CA VAL A 47 -15.20 -12.58 16.57
C VAL A 47 -13.89 -12.94 17.27
N ASP A 48 -12.80 -12.82 16.53
CA ASP A 48 -11.45 -13.02 17.03
C ASP A 48 -10.66 -11.70 16.91
N GLU A 49 -10.61 -10.96 18.01
CA GLU A 49 -9.92 -9.67 18.08
C GLU A 49 -8.41 -9.81 17.85
N ALA A 50 -7.81 -10.93 18.26
CA ALA A 50 -6.39 -11.19 18.04
C ALA A 50 -6.12 -11.43 16.55
N ALA A 51 -6.94 -12.24 15.88
CA ALA A 51 -6.83 -12.45 14.44
C ALA A 51 -7.06 -11.17 13.62
N LEU A 52 -7.98 -10.30 14.06
CA LEU A 52 -8.20 -8.99 13.44
C LEU A 52 -6.96 -8.09 13.56
N ALA A 53 -6.41 -7.96 14.76
CA ALA A 53 -5.20 -7.18 15.01
C ALA A 53 -3.99 -7.71 14.24
N ASP A 54 -3.80 -9.04 14.23
CA ASP A 54 -2.73 -9.70 13.49
C ASP A 54 -2.87 -9.47 11.97
N THR A 55 -4.08 -9.64 11.44
CA THR A 55 -4.35 -9.40 10.01
C THR A 55 -4.09 -7.95 9.62
N GLU A 56 -4.47 -7.00 10.47
CA GLU A 56 -4.24 -5.58 10.20
C GLU A 56 -2.75 -5.23 10.21
N TRP A 57 -2.00 -5.77 11.18
CA TRP A 57 -0.55 -5.63 11.21
C TRP A 57 0.12 -6.21 9.95
N LEU A 58 -0.30 -7.39 9.50
CA LEU A 58 0.22 -8.02 8.27
C LEU A 58 -0.06 -7.15 7.04
N LYS A 59 -1.25 -6.55 6.92
CA LYS A 59 -1.56 -5.61 5.84
C LYS A 59 -0.65 -4.40 5.89
N GLN A 60 -0.44 -3.80 7.06
CA GLN A 60 0.44 -2.64 7.22
C GLN A 60 1.86 -2.98 6.79
N ALA A 61 2.39 -4.13 7.20
CA ALA A 61 3.71 -4.61 6.77
C ALA A 61 3.80 -4.80 5.24
N ILE A 62 2.81 -5.45 4.63
CA ILE A 62 2.78 -5.68 3.17
C ILE A 62 2.67 -4.35 2.40
N VAL A 63 1.81 -3.44 2.85
CA VAL A 63 1.65 -2.11 2.24
C VAL A 63 2.94 -1.31 2.39
N ALA A 64 3.59 -1.34 3.55
CA ALA A 64 4.88 -0.69 3.76
C ALA A 64 5.94 -1.18 2.76
N VAL A 65 6.09 -2.50 2.61
CA VAL A 65 7.02 -3.08 1.62
C VAL A 65 6.67 -2.65 0.19
N ARG A 66 5.39 -2.69 -0.19
CA ARG A 66 4.94 -2.30 -1.52
C ARG A 66 5.15 -0.81 -1.80
N ASN A 67 4.97 0.05 -0.79
CA ASN A 67 5.23 1.48 -0.90
C ASN A 67 6.72 1.74 -1.08
N ILE A 68 7.60 1.14 -0.26
CA ILE A 68 9.05 1.25 -0.44
C ILE A 68 9.44 0.82 -1.85
N ARG A 69 8.89 -0.30 -2.34
CA ARG A 69 9.15 -0.76 -3.70
C ARG A 69 8.76 0.28 -4.76
N ALA A 70 7.58 0.90 -4.62
CA ALA A 70 7.10 1.89 -5.57
C ALA A 70 7.90 3.20 -5.50
N GLU A 71 8.17 3.69 -4.29
CA GLU A 71 8.98 4.87 -4.02
C GLU A 71 10.37 4.69 -4.63
N MET A 72 11.03 3.56 -4.34
CA MET A 72 12.38 3.27 -4.83
C MET A 72 12.43 2.78 -6.29
N ASN A 73 11.31 2.87 -7.03
CA ASN A 73 11.19 2.48 -8.44
C ASN A 73 11.68 1.05 -8.74
N ILE A 74 11.45 0.12 -7.81
CA ILE A 74 11.85 -1.28 -7.94
C ILE A 74 10.76 -2.07 -8.67
N ALA A 75 11.15 -2.88 -9.66
CA ALA A 75 10.21 -3.67 -10.45
C ALA A 75 9.31 -4.58 -9.55
N PRO A 76 7.99 -4.68 -9.82
CA PRO A 76 7.05 -5.50 -9.03
C PRO A 76 7.44 -6.97 -8.86
N GLY A 77 8.12 -7.55 -9.85
CA GLY A 77 8.52 -8.95 -9.84
C GLY A 77 9.86 -9.24 -9.16
N LYS A 78 10.66 -8.23 -8.81
CA LYS A 78 11.99 -8.43 -8.21
C LYS A 78 11.83 -8.85 -6.74
N PRO A 79 12.34 -10.02 -6.30
CA PRO A 79 12.30 -10.39 -4.90
C PRO A 79 13.08 -9.40 -4.03
N LEU A 80 12.60 -9.14 -2.81
CA LEU A 80 13.26 -8.27 -1.83
C LEU A 80 13.62 -9.05 -0.57
N GLU A 81 14.72 -8.66 0.07
CA GLU A 81 15.05 -9.11 1.42
C GLU A 81 14.37 -8.18 2.43
N LEU A 82 13.68 -8.75 3.41
CA LEU A 82 13.10 -8.00 4.52
C LEU A 82 13.84 -8.34 5.81
N LEU A 83 14.41 -7.33 6.45
CA LEU A 83 14.97 -7.44 7.78
C LEU A 83 14.02 -6.76 8.77
N LEU A 84 13.81 -7.36 9.94
CA LEU A 84 13.07 -6.72 11.03
C LEU A 84 13.99 -6.42 12.20
N ARG A 85 13.85 -5.25 12.81
CA ARG A 85 14.59 -4.83 14.00
C ARG A 85 13.63 -4.32 15.07
N GLY A 86 14.04 -4.45 16.33
CA GLY A 86 13.27 -3.92 17.46
C GLY A 86 11.89 -4.57 17.60
N CYS A 87 11.78 -5.84 17.22
CA CYS A 87 10.51 -6.56 17.25
C CYS A 87 10.01 -6.73 18.69
N SER A 88 8.75 -6.38 18.92
CA SER A 88 8.00 -6.91 20.06
C SER A 88 7.78 -8.42 19.89
N ALA A 89 7.48 -9.11 20.99
CA ALA A 89 7.14 -10.54 20.95
C ALA A 89 5.95 -10.82 20.01
N ASP A 90 4.96 -9.92 19.97
CA ASP A 90 3.81 -10.05 19.07
C ASP A 90 4.19 -9.86 17.61
N ALA A 91 5.05 -8.88 17.29
CA ALA A 91 5.51 -8.67 15.92
C ALA A 91 6.31 -9.89 15.41
N GLU A 92 7.20 -10.42 16.25
CA GLU A 92 7.97 -11.62 15.92
C GLU A 92 7.06 -12.85 15.72
N ARG A 93 6.08 -13.06 16.62
CA ARG A 93 5.08 -14.13 16.48
C ARG A 93 4.29 -13.97 15.17
N ARG A 94 3.73 -12.79 14.90
CA ARG A 94 2.95 -12.49 13.68
C ARG A 94 3.74 -12.81 12.42
N VAL A 95 5.01 -12.40 12.37
CA VAL A 95 5.88 -12.70 11.23
C VAL A 95 6.10 -14.20 11.11
N ASN A 96 6.48 -14.87 12.20
CA ASN A 96 6.82 -16.30 12.18
C ASN A 96 5.64 -17.21 11.81
N GLU A 97 4.43 -16.90 12.30
CA GLU A 97 3.21 -17.66 11.96
C GLU A 97 2.74 -17.41 10.53
N ASN A 98 3.11 -16.29 9.91
CA ASN A 98 2.59 -15.86 8.60
C ASN A 98 3.68 -15.65 7.53
N ARG A 99 4.88 -16.22 7.71
CA ARG A 99 6.05 -15.99 6.83
C ARG A 99 5.74 -16.20 5.35
N GLY A 100 5.12 -17.33 5.01
CA GLY A 100 4.80 -17.66 3.61
C GLY A 100 3.80 -16.69 2.97
N PHE A 101 2.86 -16.18 3.75
CA PHE A 101 1.88 -15.18 3.30
C PHE A 101 2.56 -13.84 3.03
N LEU A 102 3.41 -13.38 3.95
CA LEU A 102 4.23 -12.17 3.79
C LEU A 102 5.15 -12.28 2.57
N GLN A 103 5.89 -13.38 2.42
CA GLN A 103 6.78 -13.60 1.28
C GLN A 103 6.04 -13.53 -0.06
N THR A 104 4.86 -14.17 -0.13
CA THR A 104 4.08 -14.21 -1.37
C THR A 104 3.49 -12.85 -1.72
N LEU A 105 2.83 -12.18 -0.76
CA LEU A 105 2.10 -10.95 -1.03
C LEU A 105 2.99 -9.71 -1.14
N ALA A 106 4.11 -9.67 -0.42
CA ALA A 106 5.08 -8.58 -0.52
C ALA A 106 6.23 -8.87 -1.52
N ARG A 107 6.24 -10.06 -2.14
CA ARG A 107 7.29 -10.53 -3.07
C ARG A 107 8.68 -10.46 -2.42
N LEU A 108 8.82 -11.18 -1.32
CA LEU A 108 10.06 -11.26 -0.55
C LEU A 108 10.78 -12.58 -0.85
N GLU A 109 12.10 -12.51 -0.92
CA GLU A 109 12.98 -13.67 -0.97
C GLU A 109 13.18 -14.24 0.43
N SER A 110 13.49 -13.38 1.39
CA SER A 110 13.78 -13.74 2.78
C SER A 110 13.15 -12.76 3.76
N ILE A 111 12.92 -13.26 4.98
CA ILE A 111 12.51 -12.46 6.13
C ILE A 111 13.44 -12.81 7.29
N THR A 112 14.16 -11.85 7.85
CA THR A 112 15.12 -12.11 8.93
C THR A 112 14.85 -11.16 10.08
N VAL A 113 14.68 -11.69 11.28
CA VAL A 113 14.62 -10.88 12.50
C VAL A 113 16.06 -10.67 12.97
N LEU A 114 16.48 -9.42 13.04
CA LEU A 114 17.81 -9.02 13.49
C LEU A 114 17.88 -9.02 15.02
N PRO A 115 19.05 -9.34 15.61
CA PRO A 115 19.31 -9.11 17.02
C PRO A 115 19.14 -7.63 17.39
N ALA A 116 18.80 -7.36 18.66
CA ALA A 116 18.48 -6.00 19.12
C ALA A 116 19.61 -4.97 18.90
N ASP A 117 20.88 -5.41 18.99
CA ASP A 117 22.05 -4.55 18.84
C ASP A 117 22.52 -4.42 17.38
N ASP A 118 21.94 -5.19 16.45
CA ASP A 118 22.32 -5.16 15.05
C ASP A 118 21.56 -4.05 14.31
N LYS A 119 22.33 -3.12 13.75
CA LYS A 119 21.75 -2.02 12.95
C LYS A 119 21.34 -2.47 11.55
N GLY A 120 21.81 -3.63 11.10
CA GLY A 120 21.64 -4.09 9.73
C GLY A 120 22.43 -3.25 8.71
N PRO A 121 22.39 -3.64 7.43
CA PRO A 121 23.00 -2.89 6.35
C PRO A 121 22.22 -1.60 6.05
N VAL A 122 22.81 -0.75 5.22
CA VAL A 122 22.16 0.47 4.73
C VAL A 122 20.87 0.12 3.99
N SER A 123 19.74 0.58 4.54
CA SER A 123 18.41 0.13 4.20
C SER A 123 17.41 1.27 4.25
N VAL A 124 16.35 1.19 3.42
CA VAL A 124 15.16 2.02 3.66
C VAL A 124 14.41 1.39 4.83
N THR A 125 14.10 2.22 5.84
CA THR A 125 13.45 1.78 7.08
C THR A 125 12.03 2.31 7.16
N LYS A 126 11.07 1.46 7.51
CA LYS A 126 9.70 1.86 7.84
C LYS A 126 9.30 1.29 9.19
N ILE A 127 8.79 2.16 10.06
CA ILE A 127 8.31 1.76 11.38
C ILE A 127 6.85 1.35 11.26
N ILE A 128 6.53 0.19 11.83
CA ILE A 128 5.18 -0.30 12.06
C ILE A 128 5.03 -0.66 13.53
N ASP A 129 3.80 -0.94 13.97
CA ASP A 129 3.54 -1.22 15.38
C ASP A 129 4.39 -2.39 15.91
N GLY A 130 5.31 -2.09 16.83
CA GLY A 130 6.20 -3.07 17.43
C GLY A 130 7.28 -3.65 16.51
N ALA A 131 7.61 -3.05 15.36
CA ALA A 131 8.78 -3.45 14.57
C ALA A 131 9.25 -2.37 13.59
N GLU A 132 10.55 -2.37 13.31
CA GLU A 132 11.13 -1.65 12.18
C GLU A 132 11.35 -2.62 11.02
N LEU A 133 10.84 -2.26 9.84
CA LEU A 133 11.02 -2.98 8.59
C LEU A 133 12.16 -2.34 7.81
N LEU A 134 13.19 -3.11 7.49
CA LEU A 134 14.36 -2.65 6.76
C LEU A 134 14.46 -3.43 5.44
N ILE A 135 14.56 -2.71 4.34
CA ILE A 135 14.83 -3.31 3.03
C ILE A 135 16.23 -2.84 2.59
N PRO A 136 17.21 -3.76 2.53
CA PRO A 136 18.55 -3.45 2.04
C PRO A 136 18.49 -3.00 0.59
N MET A 137 19.16 -1.89 0.26
CA MET A 137 19.12 -1.31 -1.09
C MET A 137 20.32 -1.72 -1.96
N ALA A 138 21.33 -2.36 -1.37
CA ALA A 138 22.52 -2.82 -2.07
C ALA A 138 22.15 -3.75 -3.23
N GLY A 139 22.61 -3.44 -4.44
CA GLY A 139 22.32 -4.22 -5.66
C GLY A 139 20.91 -4.08 -6.22
N LEU A 140 20.05 -3.26 -5.59
CA LEU A 140 18.70 -2.99 -6.08
C LEU A 140 18.63 -1.75 -6.99
N ILE A 141 19.48 -0.76 -6.76
CA ILE A 141 19.41 0.57 -7.38
C ILE A 141 20.82 1.02 -7.81
N ASN A 142 20.93 1.62 -9.00
CA ASN A 142 22.10 2.43 -9.35
C ASN A 142 21.87 3.85 -8.83
N LYS A 143 22.59 4.24 -7.78
CA LYS A 143 22.45 5.53 -7.10
C LYS A 143 22.61 6.72 -8.05
N GLU A 144 23.58 6.67 -8.97
CA GLU A 144 23.85 7.78 -9.88
C GLU A 144 22.71 7.96 -10.89
N ASP A 145 22.26 6.86 -11.51
CA ASP A 145 21.16 6.88 -12.47
C ASP A 145 19.85 7.34 -11.81
N GLU A 146 19.61 6.91 -10.57
CA GLU A 146 18.40 7.25 -9.83
C GLU A 146 18.39 8.72 -9.38
N LEU A 147 19.51 9.25 -8.90
CA LEU A 147 19.64 10.68 -8.59
C LEU A 147 19.46 11.55 -9.85
N ALA A 148 20.00 11.11 -10.99
CA ALA A 148 19.83 11.81 -12.26
C ALA A 148 18.37 11.78 -12.76
N ARG A 149 17.68 10.63 -12.62
CA ARG A 149 16.25 10.49 -12.94
C ARG A 149 15.40 11.41 -12.07
N LEU A 150 15.60 11.38 -10.75
CA LEU A 150 14.87 12.21 -9.79
C LEU A 150 15.11 13.71 -10.04
N ALA A 151 16.35 14.12 -10.30
CA ALA A 151 16.66 15.51 -10.64
C ALA A 151 15.90 15.99 -11.89
N LYS A 152 15.77 15.13 -12.91
CA LYS A 152 15.00 15.44 -14.11
C LYS A 152 13.49 15.54 -13.84
N GLU A 153 12.95 14.70 -12.97
CA GLU A 153 11.54 14.77 -12.57
C GLU A 153 11.24 16.01 -11.73
N VAL A 154 12.11 16.35 -10.78
CA VAL A 154 12.01 17.60 -10.01
C VAL A 154 12.02 18.80 -10.94
N ALA A 155 12.98 18.88 -11.88
CA ALA A 155 13.05 19.98 -12.85
C ALA A 155 11.78 20.09 -13.72
N LYS A 156 11.17 18.96 -14.08
CA LYS A 156 9.90 18.95 -14.82
C LYS A 156 8.75 19.51 -13.99
N ILE A 157 8.61 19.07 -12.75
CA ILE A 157 7.55 19.56 -11.84
C ILE A 157 7.75 21.05 -11.53
N GLU A 158 8.99 21.48 -11.31
CA GLU A 158 9.32 22.90 -11.13
C GLU A 158 8.92 23.76 -12.33
N GLY A 159 9.09 23.25 -13.54
CA GLY A 159 8.63 23.90 -14.76
C GLY A 159 7.10 24.06 -14.81
N GLU A 160 6.34 23.05 -14.39
CA GLU A 160 4.87 23.14 -14.32
C GLU A 160 4.39 24.09 -13.20
N ILE A 161 5.02 24.03 -12.01
CA ILE A 161 4.77 24.96 -10.90
C ILE A 161 4.97 26.40 -11.37
N SER A 162 6.11 26.69 -12.00
CA SER A 162 6.43 28.03 -12.51
C SER A 162 5.41 28.52 -13.54
N ARG A 163 4.89 27.64 -14.41
CA ARG A 163 3.85 28.00 -15.38
C ARG A 163 2.53 28.37 -14.71
N ILE A 164 2.13 27.60 -13.69
CA ILE A 164 0.88 27.85 -12.95
C ILE A 164 1.01 29.13 -12.11
N GLU A 165 2.14 29.33 -11.43
CA GLU A 165 2.41 30.55 -10.67
C GLU A 165 2.39 31.79 -11.56
N ASN A 166 3.04 31.75 -12.72
CA ASN A 166 3.00 32.85 -13.69
C ASN A 166 1.58 33.13 -14.20
N LYS A 167 0.76 32.09 -14.37
CA LYS A 167 -0.65 32.22 -14.80
C LYS A 167 -1.51 32.85 -13.70
N LEU A 168 -1.29 32.46 -12.44
CA LEU A 168 -1.98 33.00 -11.27
C LEU A 168 -1.49 34.40 -10.86
N ALA A 169 -0.26 34.77 -11.20
CA ALA A 169 0.29 36.12 -10.97
C ALA A 169 -0.17 37.14 -12.03
N ASN A 170 -0.69 36.68 -13.17
CA ASN A 170 -1.20 37.57 -14.21
C ASN A 170 -2.56 38.16 -13.80
N GLU A 171 -2.55 39.43 -13.39
CA GLU A 171 -3.75 40.18 -12.98
C GLU A 171 -4.88 40.13 -14.02
N GLY A 172 -4.54 40.11 -15.31
CA GLY A 172 -5.52 40.00 -16.40
C GLY A 172 -6.20 38.62 -16.47
N PHE A 173 -5.51 37.56 -16.03
CA PHE A 173 -6.09 36.22 -15.91
C PHE A 173 -6.94 36.12 -14.65
N VAL A 174 -6.45 36.60 -13.50
CA VAL A 174 -7.18 36.57 -12.23
C VAL A 174 -8.46 37.38 -12.28
N ALA A 175 -8.44 38.54 -12.95
CA ALA A 175 -9.61 39.40 -13.07
C ALA A 175 -10.68 38.90 -14.06
N ARG A 176 -10.32 38.00 -15.00
CA ARG A 176 -11.21 37.54 -16.08
C ARG A 176 -11.59 36.07 -16.01
N ALA A 177 -10.81 35.25 -15.31
CA ALA A 177 -11.07 33.82 -15.20
C ALA A 177 -12.19 33.54 -14.20
N PRO A 178 -13.07 32.56 -14.47
CA PRO A 178 -14.05 32.11 -13.49
C PRO A 178 -13.37 31.56 -12.23
N GLU A 179 -13.99 31.77 -11.07
CA GLU A 179 -13.47 31.34 -9.76
C GLU A 179 -13.16 29.84 -9.71
N ALA A 180 -14.00 29.01 -10.33
CA ALA A 180 -13.77 27.56 -10.44
C ALA A 180 -12.48 27.19 -11.19
N VAL A 181 -12.06 28.01 -12.16
CA VAL A 181 -10.81 27.79 -12.90
C VAL A 181 -9.61 28.19 -12.03
N ILE A 182 -9.72 29.29 -11.28
CA ILE A 182 -8.67 29.74 -10.36
C ILE A 182 -8.49 28.72 -9.22
N ALA A 183 -9.58 28.22 -8.63
CA ALA A 183 -9.54 27.19 -7.60
C ALA A 183 -8.87 25.91 -8.12
N LYS A 184 -9.20 25.46 -9.32
CA LYS A 184 -8.59 24.28 -9.95
C LYS A 184 -7.10 24.45 -10.22
N GLU A 185 -6.64 25.64 -10.63
CA GLU A 185 -5.21 25.89 -10.83
C GLU A 185 -4.45 25.96 -9.49
N ARG A 186 -5.08 26.48 -8.43
CA ARG A 186 -4.51 26.45 -7.06
C ARG A 186 -4.40 25.03 -6.51
N GLU A 187 -5.43 24.21 -6.68
CA GLU A 187 -5.42 22.79 -6.29
C GLU A 187 -4.32 22.02 -7.03
N LYS A 188 -4.13 22.27 -8.33
CA LYS A 188 -3.01 21.71 -9.08
C LYS A 188 -1.65 22.17 -8.56
N LEU A 189 -1.52 23.45 -8.22
CA LEU A 189 -0.28 23.98 -7.67
C LEU A 189 0.10 23.27 -6.37
N GLU A 190 -0.87 23.11 -5.48
CA GLU A 190 -0.69 22.39 -4.20
C GLU A 190 -0.31 20.93 -4.43
N GLY A 191 -1.01 20.23 -5.33
CA GLY A 191 -0.67 18.85 -5.69
C GLY A 191 0.74 18.69 -6.29
N TYR A 192 1.20 19.64 -7.12
CA TYR A 192 2.56 19.63 -7.64
C TYR A 192 3.60 19.98 -6.57
N ALA A 193 3.29 20.87 -5.63
CA ALA A 193 4.17 21.21 -4.52
C ALA A 193 4.38 20.01 -3.59
N GLU A 194 3.32 19.27 -3.26
CA GLU A 194 3.41 18.03 -2.49
C GLU A 194 4.22 16.96 -3.23
N ALA A 195 3.98 16.79 -4.53
CA ALA A 195 4.74 15.85 -5.35
C ALA A 195 6.23 16.20 -5.39
N LYS A 196 6.57 17.49 -5.53
CA LYS A 196 7.96 17.98 -5.49
C LYS A 196 8.61 17.67 -4.13
N ALA A 197 7.92 17.94 -3.03
CA ALA A 197 8.43 17.68 -1.69
C ALA A 197 8.79 16.20 -1.50
N LYS A 198 7.91 15.29 -1.96
CA LYS A 198 8.16 13.84 -1.93
C LYS A 198 9.38 13.42 -2.75
N LEU A 199 9.55 13.97 -3.95
CA LEU A 199 10.73 13.67 -4.78
C LEU A 199 12.04 14.16 -4.15
N ILE A 200 12.02 15.32 -3.48
CA ILE A 200 13.19 15.85 -2.77
C ILE A 200 13.54 14.98 -1.57
N GLU A 201 12.55 14.55 -0.79
CA GLU A 201 12.75 13.62 0.32
C GLU A 201 13.35 12.31 -0.17
N GLN A 202 12.81 11.75 -1.25
CA GLN A 202 13.36 10.56 -1.90
C GLN A 202 14.80 10.77 -2.36
N GLN A 203 15.12 11.92 -2.97
CA GLN A 203 16.48 12.24 -3.39
C GLN A 203 17.46 12.28 -2.21
N ALA A 204 17.03 12.84 -1.07
CA ALA A 204 17.83 12.86 0.16
C ALA A 204 18.06 11.45 0.71
N VAL A 205 17.03 10.58 0.69
CA VAL A 205 17.15 9.18 1.09
C VAL A 205 18.15 8.46 0.18
N ILE A 206 17.99 8.54 -1.15
CA ILE A 206 18.93 7.92 -2.11
C ILE A 206 20.36 8.45 -1.94
N ALA A 207 20.52 9.75 -1.65
CA ALA A 207 21.83 10.34 -1.41
C ALA A 207 22.49 9.82 -0.12
N ALA A 208 21.70 9.44 0.89
CA ALA A 208 22.17 8.90 2.16
C ALA A 208 22.44 7.38 2.15
N LEU A 209 21.90 6.65 1.16
CA LEU A 209 22.17 5.22 0.93
C LEU A 209 23.59 4.98 0.37
#